data_AF-A0A7C5KNW6-F1
#
_entry.id   AF-A0A7C5KNW6-F1
#
_cell.length_a   1.000
_cell.length_b   1.000
_cell.length_c   1.000
_cell.angle_alpha   90.00
_cell.angle_beta   90.00
_cell.angle_gamma   90.00
#
_symmetry.space_group_name_H-M   'P 1'
#
loop_
_entity.id
_entity.type
_entity.pdbx_description
1 polymer ?
#
loop_
_entity_poly.entity_id
_entity_poly.type
_entity_poly.pdbx_seq_one_letter_code
_entity_poly.pdbx_strand_id
1 'polypeptide(L)'
;MLKNSLKSIGLIAFGAVVATAAWHTLPGATAAGTSTYRQLNLFGDVFDRVRADYVEVPDEEKLIENAINGMLTSLDPHSSYM
;
A
#
# COMPACT_ATOMS: atom_id res chain seq x y z
N MET A 1 7.39 35.91 44.65
CA MET A 1 7.63 34.61 43.98
C MET A 1 6.43 34.03 43.21
N LEU A 2 5.21 34.62 43.28
CA LEU A 2 4.00 34.06 42.61
C LEU A 2 3.81 34.42 41.12
N LYS A 3 4.52 35.41 40.56
CA LYS A 3 4.26 35.93 39.20
C LYS A 3 4.84 35.07 38.05
N ASN A 4 5.68 34.08 38.34
CA ASN A 4 6.28 33.22 37.29
C ASN A 4 5.43 31.99 36.94
N SER A 5 4.61 31.47 37.86
CA SER A 5 3.76 30.30 37.60
C SER A 5 2.59 30.57 36.64
N LEU A 6 2.19 31.83 36.47
CA LEU A 6 1.08 32.18 35.57
C LEU A 6 1.52 32.19 34.10
N LYS A 7 2.80 32.51 33.82
CA LYS A 7 3.37 32.51 32.47
C LYS A 7 3.63 31.09 31.96
N SER A 8 4.00 30.16 32.84
CA SER A 8 4.23 28.76 32.49
C SER A 8 2.93 28.01 32.19
N ILE A 9 1.81 28.33 32.85
CA ILE A 9 0.49 27.73 32.54
C ILE A 9 0.03 28.11 31.12
N GLY A 10 0.21 29.36 30.71
CA GLY A 10 -0.13 29.80 29.35
C GLY A 10 0.70 29.11 28.26
N LEU A 11 1.98 28.85 28.55
CA LEU A 11 2.90 28.19 27.61
C LEU A 11 2.59 26.69 27.46
N ILE A 12 2.17 26.03 28.55
CA ILE A 12 1.73 24.62 28.54
C ILE A 12 0.40 24.48 27.78
N ALA A 13 -0.57 25.38 28.02
CA ALA A 13 -1.86 25.35 27.31
C ALA A 13 -1.70 25.59 25.81
N PHE A 14 -0.82 26.52 25.41
CA PHE A 14 -0.53 26.77 23.99
C PHE A 14 0.19 25.58 23.33
N GLY A 15 1.16 24.98 24.02
CA GLY A 15 1.87 23.79 23.52
C GLY A 15 0.94 22.60 23.28
N ALA A 16 -0.07 22.39 24.13
CA ALA A 16 -1.05 21.32 23.99
C ALA A 16 -1.97 21.50 22.76
N VAL A 17 -2.37 22.73 22.45
CA VAL A 17 -3.18 23.04 21.26
C VAL A 17 -2.38 22.84 19.98
N VAL A 18 -1.11 23.25 19.96
CA VAL A 18 -0.23 23.03 18.79
C VAL A 18 0.06 21.54 18.60
N ALA A 19 0.28 20.78 19.67
CA ALA A 19 0.53 19.35 19.60
C ALA A 19 -0.67 18.56 19.04
N THR A 20 -1.88 18.89 19.49
CA THR A 20 -3.11 18.23 19.00
C THR A 20 -3.41 18.59 17.54
N ALA A 21 -3.21 19.85 17.14
CA ALA A 21 -3.35 20.25 15.74
C ALA A 21 -2.32 19.56 14.83
N ALA A 22 -1.07 19.42 15.29
CA ALA A 22 -0.01 18.75 14.54
C ALA A 22 -0.32 17.26 14.30
N TRP A 23 -0.92 16.56 15.26
CA TRP A 23 -1.29 15.14 15.11
C TRP A 23 -2.30 14.89 14.00
N HIS A 24 -3.20 15.85 13.73
CA HIS A 24 -4.17 15.74 12.64
C HIS A 24 -3.61 16.02 11.25
N THR A 25 -2.43 16.66 11.16
CA THR A 25 -1.78 17.00 9.89
C THR A 25 -0.74 15.98 9.44
N LEU A 26 -0.41 14.98 10.28
CA LEU A 26 0.53 13.94 9.92
C LEU A 26 -0.11 13.01 8.88
N PRO A 27 0.50 12.82 7.70
CA PRO A 27 0.06 11.79 6.77
C PRO A 27 0.13 10.44 7.48
N GLY A 28 -0.99 9.75 7.57
CA GLY A 28 -1.04 8.39 8.11
C GLY A 28 -0.08 7.51 7.31
N ALA A 29 0.84 6.81 7.99
CA ALA A 29 1.78 5.92 7.34
C ALA A 29 1.00 4.80 6.60
N THR A 30 1.03 4.83 5.27
CA THR A 30 0.44 3.77 4.46
C THR A 30 1.34 2.54 4.57
N ALA A 31 0.84 1.48 5.20
CA ALA A 31 1.54 0.20 5.25
C ALA A 31 1.66 -0.38 3.83
N ALA A 32 2.81 -0.19 3.18
CA ALA A 32 3.07 -0.66 1.82
C ALA A 32 2.82 -2.17 1.63
N GLY A 33 2.95 -2.96 2.70
CA GLY A 33 2.60 -4.39 2.67
C GLY A 33 1.12 -4.64 2.39
N THR A 34 0.21 -3.83 2.93
CA THR A 34 -1.24 -3.99 2.70
C THR A 34 -1.62 -3.79 1.24
N SER A 35 -0.92 -2.91 0.52
CA SER A 35 -1.15 -2.74 -0.93
C SER A 35 -0.73 -3.95 -1.74
N THR A 36 0.43 -4.55 -1.45
CA THR A 36 0.93 -5.73 -2.18
C THR A 36 -0.04 -6.91 -2.08
N TYR A 37 -0.50 -7.25 -0.87
CA TYR A 37 -1.44 -8.36 -0.70
C TYR A 37 -2.77 -8.11 -1.43
N ARG A 38 -3.25 -6.86 -1.46
CA ARG A 38 -4.45 -6.51 -2.22
C ARG A 38 -4.26 -6.74 -3.74
N GLN A 39 -3.08 -6.42 -4.26
CA GLN A 39 -2.76 -6.63 -5.69
C GLN A 39 -2.63 -8.12 -6.02
N LEU A 40 -2.06 -8.93 -5.12
CA LEU A 40 -2.01 -10.38 -5.29
C LEU A 40 -3.41 -11.02 -5.25
N ASN A 41 -4.30 -10.54 -4.37
CA ASN A 41 -5.70 -10.99 -4.36
C ASN A 41 -6.39 -10.65 -5.68
N LEU A 42 -6.22 -9.41 -6.18
CA LEU A 42 -6.79 -9.01 -7.48
C LEU A 42 -6.27 -9.88 -8.63
N PHE A 43 -4.98 -10.21 -8.63
CA PHE A 43 -4.41 -11.14 -9.61
C PHE A 43 -5.08 -12.51 -9.54
N GLY A 44 -5.28 -13.06 -8.32
CA GLY A 44 -5.99 -14.31 -8.10
C GLY A 44 -7.43 -14.27 -8.61
N ASP A 45 -8.18 -13.21 -8.30
CA ASP A 45 -9.57 -13.04 -8.74
C ASP A 45 -9.68 -13.03 -10.28
N VAL A 46 -8.73 -12.39 -10.97
CA VAL A 46 -8.68 -12.37 -12.43
C VAL A 46 -8.32 -13.75 -12.99
N PHE A 47 -7.34 -14.44 -12.40
CA PHE A 47 -6.94 -15.78 -12.81
C PHE A 47 -8.10 -16.77 -12.69
N ASP A 48 -8.84 -16.75 -11.58
CA ASP A 48 -10.00 -17.62 -11.38
C ASP A 48 -11.13 -17.30 -12.36
N ARG A 49 -11.36 -16.02 -12.64
CA ARG A 49 -12.34 -15.63 -13.65
C ARG A 49 -11.99 -16.14 -15.04
N VAL A 50 -10.73 -16.04 -15.45
CA VAL A 50 -10.29 -16.57 -16.76
C VAL A 50 -10.50 -18.08 -16.82
N ARG A 51 -10.22 -18.82 -15.74
CA ARG A 51 -10.45 -20.27 -15.70
C ARG A 51 -11.92 -20.65 -15.78
N ALA A 52 -12.80 -19.86 -15.17
CA ALA A 52 -14.24 -20.16 -15.08
C ALA A 52 -15.03 -19.71 -16.31
N ASP A 53 -14.70 -18.54 -16.87
CA ASP A 53 -15.50 -17.88 -17.91
C ASP A 53 -14.98 -18.13 -19.34
N TYR A 54 -13.78 -18.73 -19.50
CA TYR A 54 -13.21 -18.94 -20.84
C TYR A 54 -13.79 -20.17 -21.54
N VAL A 55 -13.92 -20.06 -22.87
CA VAL A 55 -14.64 -21.04 -23.70
C VAL A 55 -13.95 -22.41 -23.74
N GLU A 56 -12.63 -22.41 -23.62
CA GLU A 56 -11.80 -23.62 -23.56
C GLU A 56 -11.03 -23.65 -22.24
N VAL A 57 -10.84 -24.83 -21.65
CA VAL A 57 -10.08 -24.95 -20.40
C VAL A 57 -8.63 -24.49 -20.65
N PRO A 58 -8.18 -23.39 -20.02
CA PRO A 58 -6.85 -22.87 -20.27
C PRO A 58 -5.80 -23.71 -19.54
N ASP A 59 -4.58 -23.72 -20.09
CA ASP A 59 -3.40 -24.29 -19.46
C ASP A 59 -2.91 -23.34 -18.36
N GLU A 60 -3.18 -23.71 -17.10
CA GLU A 60 -2.92 -22.87 -15.91
C GLU A 60 -1.43 -22.57 -15.74
N GLU A 61 -0.56 -23.55 -16.00
CA GLU A 61 0.89 -23.39 -15.91
C GLU A 61 1.35 -22.34 -16.92
N LYS A 62 0.89 -22.46 -18.17
CA LYS A 62 1.19 -21.44 -19.19
C LYS A 62 0.62 -20.07 -18.86
N LEU A 63 -0.58 -19.97 -18.28
CA LEU A 63 -1.13 -18.66 -17.90
C LEU A 63 -0.24 -17.95 -16.86
N ILE A 64 0.25 -18.70 -15.87
CA ILE A 64 1.13 -18.18 -14.83
C ILE A 64 2.50 -17.81 -15.43
N GLU A 65 3.10 -18.67 -16.26
CA GLU A 65 4.35 -18.37 -16.94
C GLU A 65 4.25 -17.11 -17.81
N ASN A 66 3.16 -16.95 -18.57
CA ASN A 66 2.94 -15.76 -19.40
C ASN A 66 2.77 -14.51 -18.54
N ALA A 67 2.08 -14.60 -17.40
CA ALA A 67 1.96 -13.48 -16.47
C ALA A 67 3.34 -13.07 -15.90
N ILE A 68 4.17 -14.05 -15.51
CA ILE A 68 5.54 -13.81 -15.03
C ILE A 68 6.40 -13.16 -16.12
N ASN A 69 6.39 -13.72 -17.33
CA ASN A 69 7.14 -13.16 -18.45
C ASN A 69 6.65 -11.75 -18.79
N GLY A 70 5.35 -11.48 -18.77
CA GLY A 70 4.80 -10.14 -18.95
C GLY A 70 5.29 -9.14 -17.91
N MET A 71 5.40 -9.55 -16.64
CA MET A 71 5.98 -8.71 -15.57
C MET A 71 7.47 -8.43 -15.84
N LEU A 72 8.24 -9.43 -16.27
CA LEU A 72 9.66 -9.27 -16.57
C LEU A 72 9.91 -8.38 -17.79
N THR A 73 9.18 -8.59 -18.88
CA THR A 73 9.28 -7.77 -20.10
C THR A 73 8.85 -6.31 -19.84
N SER A 74 7.93 -6.08 -18.89
CA SER A 74 7.54 -4.74 -18.46
C SER A 74 8.66 -3.99 -17.72
N LEU A 75 9.62 -4.70 -17.12
CA LEU A 75 10.79 -4.11 -16.47
C LEU A 75 11.92 -3.87 -17.47
N ASP A 76 12.20 -4.85 -18.33
CA ASP A 76 13.18 -4.77 -19.42
C ASP A 76 12.76 -5.72 -20.54
N PRO A 77 12.65 -5.27 -21.81
CA PRO A 77 12.32 -6.09 -22.96
C PRO A 77 13.17 -7.36 -23.13
N HIS A 78 14.37 -7.43 -22.53
CA HIS A 78 15.26 -8.58 -22.61
C HIS A 78 15.14 -9.56 -21.42
N SER A 79 14.33 -9.26 -20.40
CA SER A 79 14.14 -10.14 -19.25
C SER A 79 13.15 -11.28 -19.55
N SER A 80 13.55 -12.53 -19.23
CA SER A 80 12.73 -13.75 -19.38
C SER A 80 12.97 -14.69 -18.20
N TYR A 81 11.94 -15.49 -17.86
CA TYR A 81 12.02 -16.62 -16.92
C TYR A 81 12.36 -17.90 -17.70
N MET A 82 13.19 -18.79 -17.13
CA MET A 82 13.74 -20.02 -17.77
C MET A 82 13.37 -21.25 -16.96
#